data_AF-A0AAJ2M7C0-F1
#
_entry.id   AF-A0AAJ2M7C0-F1
#
_cell.length_a   1.000
_cell.length_b   1.000
_cell.length_c   1.000
_cell.angle_alpha   90.00
_cell.angle_beta   90.00
_cell.angle_gamma   90.00
#
_symmetry.space_group_name_H-M   'P 1'
#
loop_
_entity.id
_entity.type
_entity.pdbx_description
1 polymer ?
#
loop_
_entity_poly.entity_id
_entity_poly.type
_entity_poly.pdbx_seq_one_letter_code
_entity_poly.pdbx_strand_id
1 'polypeptide(L)'
;MSLSASEARKTLFSLIERVNEDRGAVEIVSRQSNAVLMAADEYAAWQETTYLFRSPANARRLLDAHERATAGTTEVHELDRQDEQTPGPA
;
A
#
# COMPACT_ATOMS: atom_id res chain seq x y z
N MET A 1 2.32 19.17 -2.50
CA MET A 1 1.50 20.41 -2.49
C MET A 1 0.93 20.55 -1.08
N SER A 2 0.98 21.75 -0.50
CA SER A 2 0.41 22.02 0.83
C SER A 2 -0.80 22.96 0.73
N LEU A 3 -1.78 22.81 1.62
CA LEU A 3 -2.90 23.73 1.78
C LEU A 3 -3.22 24.00 3.24
N SER A 4 -3.94 25.10 3.51
CA SER A 4 -4.38 25.37 4.88
C SER A 4 -5.51 24.45 5.32
N ALA A 5 -5.59 24.16 6.63
CA ALA A 5 -6.70 23.39 7.21
C ALA A 5 -8.09 24.01 6.95
N SER A 6 -8.16 25.34 6.84
CA SER A 6 -9.40 26.05 6.51
C SER A 6 -9.85 25.80 5.08
N GLU A 7 -8.93 25.76 4.13
CA GLU A 7 -9.22 25.42 2.74
C GLU A 7 -9.56 23.94 2.62
N ALA A 8 -8.79 23.06 3.29
CA ALA A 8 -9.03 21.62 3.28
C ALA A 8 -10.43 21.25 3.76
N ARG A 9 -10.90 21.93 4.82
CA ARG A 9 -12.26 21.74 5.32
C ARG A 9 -13.32 22.12 4.28
N LYS A 10 -13.11 23.19 3.51
CA LYS A 10 -14.08 23.67 2.52
C LYS A 10 -14.16 22.77 1.29
N THR A 11 -13.06 22.11 0.94
CA THR A 11 -12.93 21.32 -0.30
C THR A 11 -12.66 19.84 -0.06
N LEU A 12 -12.99 19.32 1.13
CA LEU A 12 -12.56 17.99 1.58
C LEU A 12 -12.97 16.87 0.60
N PHE A 13 -14.20 16.86 0.10
CA PHE A 13 -14.67 15.82 -0.82
C PHE A 13 -13.88 15.81 -2.13
N SER A 14 -13.70 16.97 -2.76
CA SER A 14 -12.90 17.09 -3.98
C SER A 14 -11.44 16.75 -3.74
N LEU A 15 -10.90 17.03 -2.56
CA LEU A 15 -9.55 16.60 -2.20
C LEU A 15 -9.45 15.08 -2.07
N ILE A 16 -10.45 14.42 -1.49
CA ILE A 16 -10.50 12.95 -1.40
C ILE A 16 -10.54 12.35 -2.80
N GLU A 17 -11.42 12.81 -3.68
CA GLU A 17 -11.49 12.35 -5.08
C GLU A 17 -10.12 12.51 -5.76
N ARG A 18 -9.55 13.72 -5.68
CA ARG A 18 -8.25 14.01 -6.30
C ARG A 18 -7.12 13.12 -5.79
N VAL A 19 -6.98 12.88 -4.47
CA VAL A 19 -5.88 12.03 -3.97
C VAL A 19 -6.05 10.56 -4.37
N ASN A 20 -7.29 10.10 -4.59
CA ASN A 20 -7.55 8.75 -5.08
C ASN A 20 -7.27 8.63 -6.59
N GLU A 21 -7.56 9.67 -7.37
CA GLU A 21 -7.29 9.68 -8.83
C GLU A 21 -5.81 9.89 -9.15
N ASP A 22 -5.21 10.94 -8.58
CA ASP A 22 -3.82 11.32 -8.89
C ASP A 22 -2.78 10.47 -8.14
N ARG A 23 -3.22 9.66 -7.17
CA ARG A 23 -2.37 8.91 -6.23
C ARG A 23 -1.35 9.79 -5.48
N GLY A 24 -1.59 11.10 -5.43
CA GLY A 24 -0.73 12.08 -4.78
C GLY A 24 -1.09 12.31 -3.31
N ALA A 25 -0.08 12.62 -2.49
CA ALA A 25 -0.28 13.08 -1.11
C ALA A 25 -0.40 14.61 -1.03
N VAL A 26 -1.29 15.08 -0.16
CA VAL A 26 -1.54 16.49 0.08
C VAL A 26 -1.27 16.81 1.55
N GLU A 27 -0.40 17.78 1.80
CA GLU A 27 -0.12 18.23 3.17
C GLU A 27 -1.13 19.31 3.60
N ILE A 28 -1.82 19.08 4.70
CA ILE A 28 -2.73 20.01 5.34
C ILE A 28 -1.99 20.68 6.50
N VAL A 29 -1.80 22.00 6.40
CA VAL A 29 -1.07 22.81 7.37
C VAL A 29 -2.05 23.58 8.25
N SER A 30 -1.88 23.50 9.58
CA SER A 30 -2.64 24.31 10.54
C SER A 30 -1.69 25.13 11.42
N ARG A 31 -2.26 26.00 12.27
CA ARG A 31 -1.46 26.79 13.22
C ARG A 31 -0.74 25.94 14.27
N GLN A 32 -1.24 24.75 14.56
CA GLN A 32 -0.78 23.92 15.68
C GLN A 32 -0.04 22.65 15.21
N SER A 33 -0.44 22.10 14.06
CA SER A 33 0.08 20.84 13.54
C SER A 33 -0.25 20.65 12.06
N ASN A 34 0.48 19.75 11.40
CA ASN A 34 0.24 19.36 10.02
C ASN A 34 -0.29 17.93 9.96
N ALA A 35 -1.02 17.62 8.88
CA ALA A 35 -1.49 16.29 8.56
C ALA A 35 -1.27 16.02 7.06
N VAL A 36 -1.28 14.75 6.66
CA VAL A 36 -1.23 14.36 5.25
C VAL A 36 -2.53 13.65 4.90
N LEU A 37 -3.14 14.06 3.80
CA LEU A 37 -4.24 13.36 3.16
C LEU A 37 -3.70 12.63 1.93
N MET A 38 -4.01 11.34 1.83
CA MET A 38 -3.65 10.47 0.69
C MET A 38 -4.71 9.39 0.52
N ALA A 39 -4.67 8.66 -0.60
CA ALA A 39 -5.56 7.53 -0.81
C ALA A 39 -5.35 6.44 0.27
N ALA A 40 -6.43 5.78 0.68
CA ALA A 40 -6.37 4.82 1.77
C ALA A 40 -5.60 3.55 1.40
N ASP A 41 -5.72 3.10 0.15
CA ASP A 41 -4.96 1.98 -0.41
C ASP A 41 -3.46 2.32 -0.54
N GLU A 42 -3.11 3.55 -0.89
CA GLU A 42 -1.72 4.02 -0.89
C GLU A 42 -1.11 3.99 0.53
N TYR A 43 -1.87 4.44 1.54
CA TYR A 43 -1.45 4.33 2.94
C TYR A 43 -1.25 2.88 3.37
N ALA A 44 -2.18 1.99 3.01
CA ALA A 44 -2.06 0.56 3.31
C ALA A 44 -0.83 -0.07 2.63
N ALA A 45 -0.58 0.27 1.36
CA ALA A 45 0.61 -0.19 0.63
C ALA A 45 1.92 0.26 1.28
N TRP A 46 1.98 1.49 1.81
CA TRP A 46 3.14 1.97 2.56
C TRP A 46 3.34 1.24 3.89
N GLN A 47 2.25 0.94 4.60
CA GLN A 47 2.31 0.15 5.84
C GLN A 47 2.82 -1.27 5.56
N GLU A 48 2.29 -1.92 4.52
CA GLU A 48 2.71 -3.26 4.09
C GLU A 48 4.20 -3.25 3.70
N THR A 49 4.62 -2.28 2.88
CA THR A 49 6.03 -2.15 2.49
C THR A 49 6.91 -1.93 3.71
N THR A 50 6.54 -1.03 4.62
CA THR A 50 7.28 -0.80 5.87
C THR A 50 7.38 -2.09 6.69
N TYR A 51 6.29 -2.86 6.77
CA TYR A 51 6.26 -4.14 7.46
C TYR A 51 7.22 -5.16 6.84
N LEU A 52 7.17 -5.35 5.51
CA LEU A 52 8.04 -6.27 4.78
C LEU A 52 9.52 -5.92 4.97
N PHE A 53 9.85 -4.63 5.00
CA PHE A 53 11.23 -4.15 5.13
C PHE A 53 11.70 -4.00 6.59
N ARG A 54 10.85 -4.23 7.58
CA ARG A 54 11.20 -4.09 9.01
C ARG A 54 12.31 -5.05 9.46
N SER A 55 12.41 -6.22 8.84
CA SER A 55 13.49 -7.19 9.09
C SER A 55 14.52 -7.12 7.96
N PRO A 56 15.78 -6.76 8.23
CA PRO A 56 16.83 -6.72 7.21
C PRO A 56 17.00 -8.06 6.47
N ALA A 57 16.81 -9.18 7.18
CA ALA A 57 16.86 -10.50 6.57
C ALA A 57 15.68 -10.74 5.61
N ASN A 58 14.47 -10.27 5.95
CA ASN A 58 13.31 -10.38 5.08
C ASN A 58 13.41 -9.45 3.87
N ALA A 59 13.86 -8.22 4.07
CA ALA A 59 14.11 -7.25 3.01
C ALA A 59 15.09 -7.82 1.97
N ARG A 60 16.21 -8.39 2.42
CA ARG A 60 17.18 -9.04 1.52
C ARG A 60 16.56 -10.20 0.74
N ARG A 61 15.83 -11.10 1.41
CA ARG A 61 15.14 -12.22 0.74
C ARG A 61 14.15 -11.75 -0.32
N LEU A 62 13.40 -10.69 -0.03
CA LEU A 62 12.42 -10.12 -0.96
C LEU A 62 13.09 -9.51 -2.18
N LEU A 63 14.15 -8.71 -1.98
CA LEU A 63 14.91 -8.10 -3.08
C LEU A 63 15.59 -9.17 -3.95
N ASP A 64 16.25 -10.15 -3.33
CA ASP A 64 16.88 -11.26 -4.06
C ASP A 64 15.85 -12.06 -4.88
N ALA A 65 14.63 -12.26 -4.34
CA ALA A 65 13.54 -12.92 -5.06
C ALA A 65 13.02 -12.08 -6.23
N HIS A 66 12.88 -10.76 -6.05
CA HIS A 66 12.46 -9.82 -7.09
C HIS A 66 13.47 -9.76 -8.25
N GLU A 67 14.76 -9.72 -7.95
CA GLU A 67 15.83 -9.77 -8.95
C GLU A 67 15.78 -11.07 -9.74
N ARG A 68 15.67 -12.21 -9.05
CA ARG A 68 15.55 -13.52 -9.71
C ARG A 68 14.33 -13.60 -10.63
N ALA A 69 13.19 -13.08 -10.20
CA ALA A 69 11.96 -13.07 -10.98
C ALA A 69 12.10 -12.20 -12.25
N THR A 70 12.71 -11.03 -12.12
CA THR A 70 12.92 -10.09 -13.24
C THR A 70 13.95 -10.62 -14.25
N ALA A 71 14.96 -11.35 -13.78
CA ALA A 71 15.94 -12.03 -14.61
C ALA A 71 15.42 -13.34 -15.25
N GLY A 72 14.20 -13.77 -14.93
CA GLY A 72 13.62 -15.03 -15.43
C GLY A 72 14.21 -16.30 -14.77
N THR A 73 15.02 -16.15 -13.72
CA THR A 73 15.58 -17.26 -12.94
C THR A 73 14.58 -17.76 -11.90
N THR A 74 13.51 -18.38 -12.36
CA THR A 74 12.41 -18.91 -11.54
C THR A 74 12.20 -20.39 -11.79
N GLU A 75 11.84 -21.13 -10.75
CA GLU A 75 11.41 -22.52 -10.85
C GLU A 75 9.89 -22.59 -10.72
N VAL A 76 9.24 -23.31 -11.64
CA VAL A 76 7.79 -23.53 -11.60
C VAL A 76 7.51 -24.74 -10.72
N HIS A 77 6.66 -24.54 -9.73
CA HIS A 77 6.16 -25.61 -8.88
C HIS A 77 4.65 -25.71 -9.05
N GLU A 78 4.14 -26.94 -9.11
CA GLU A 78 2.71 -27.18 -8.99
C GLU A 78 2.22 -26.66 -7.63
N LEU A 79 1.06 -26.02 -7.62
CA LEU A 79 0.45 -25.58 -6.37
C LEU A 79 -0.05 -26.81 -5.64
N ASP A 80 0.40 -27.01 -4.41
CA ASP A 80 -0.19 -27.99 -3.49
C ASP A 80 -1.55 -27.45 -3.02
N ARG A 81 -2.54 -27.51 -3.92
CA ARG A 81 -3.94 -27.29 -3.58
C ARG A 81 -4.39 -28.55 -2.88
N GLN A 82 -4.30 -28.57 -1.55
CA GLN A 82 -5.10 -29.52 -0.79
C GLN A 82 -6.56 -29.20 -1.12
N ASP A 83 -7.19 -30.08 -1.91
CA ASP A 83 -8.57 -29.94 -2.32
C ASP A 83 -9.43 -29.58 -1.11
N GLU A 84 -10.15 -28.46 -1.18
CA GLU A 84 -11.28 -28.17 -0.28
C GLU A 84 -12.41 -29.16 -0.57
N GLN A 85 -12.20 -30.45 -0.28
CA GLN A 85 -13.26 -31.43 -0.14
C GLN A 85 -13.83 -31.31 1.26
N THR A 86 -14.65 -30.28 1.47
CA THR A 86 -15.66 -30.34 2.51
C THR A 86 -16.85 -31.11 1.92
N PRO A 87 -17.16 -32.34 2.37
CA PRO A 87 -18.41 -32.97 1.99
C PRO A 87 -19.53 -32.17 2.68
N GLY A 88 -20.42 -31.57 1.89
CA GLY A 88 -21.60 -30.88 2.42
C GLY A 88 -22.48 -31.83 3.24
N PRO A 89 -23.12 -31.37 4.33
CA PRO A 89 -23.94 -32.24 5.16
C PRO A 89 -25.19 -32.68 4.38
N ALA A 90 -25.50 -33.97 4.50
CA ALA A 90 -26.74 -34.60 4.03
C ALA A 90 -27.96 -34.14 4.85
#